data_AF-A0A162TAE9-F1
#
_entry.id   AF-A0A162TAE9-F1
#
_cell.length_a   1.000
_cell.length_b   1.000
_cell.length_c   1.000
_cell.angle_alpha   90.00
_cell.angle_beta   90.00
_cell.angle_gamma   90.00
#
_symmetry.space_group_name_H-M   'P 1'
#
loop_
_entity.id
_entity.type
_entity.pdbx_description
1 polymer ?
#
loop_
_entity_poly.entity_id
_entity_poly.type
_entity_poly.pdbx_seq_one_letter_code
_entity_poly.pdbx_strand_id
1 'polypeptide(L)'
;MATYNSVGACRSGFSLLLSSRLYKTFVRPKFEYGLAICALLKKDYIILEWIQNKCLRMIVGGNAISSTMVLKHICNFPQMHFRANILITKFCIQAHSLPSGCLLSFVHQHHPQASTFRSLTSNFLLHSIPNNIHCTSQTQLAKHFESVRQKLFNQFCLSTTQVLIHVYCLVLEVDPILFLPATRTERSRLIR
;
A
#
# COMPACT_ATOMS: atom_id res chain seq x y z
N MET A 1 -1.47 34.39 -2.30
CA MET A 1 -0.33 33.67 -2.90
C MET A 1 0.50 32.91 -1.85
N ALA A 2 0.90 33.53 -0.73
CA ALA A 2 1.72 32.86 0.31
C ALA A 2 1.08 31.60 0.93
N THR A 3 -0.25 31.60 1.13
CA THR A 3 -1.01 30.45 1.66
C THR A 3 -1.08 29.26 0.70
N TYR A 4 -1.04 29.49 -0.61
CA TYR A 4 -1.04 28.41 -1.61
C TYR A 4 0.35 27.76 -1.72
N ASN A 5 1.41 28.57 -1.64
CA ASN A 5 2.78 28.07 -1.57
C ASN A 5 3.04 27.29 -0.27
N SER A 6 2.46 27.69 0.87
CA SER A 6 2.56 26.91 2.12
C SER A 6 1.82 25.57 2.05
N VAL A 7 0.76 25.47 1.26
CA VAL A 7 0.09 24.20 0.95
C VAL A 7 0.89 23.37 -0.07
N GLY A 8 1.83 23.98 -0.80
CA GLY A 8 2.64 23.30 -1.82
C GLY A 8 2.00 23.29 -3.21
N ALA A 9 1.09 24.23 -3.49
CA ALA A 9 0.58 24.50 -4.83
C ALA A 9 1.55 25.44 -5.55
N CYS A 10 2.19 24.93 -6.60
CA CYS A 10 3.05 25.65 -7.53
C CYS A 10 2.24 26.19 -8.72
N ARG A 11 2.85 27.11 -9.48
CA ARG A 11 2.24 27.71 -10.70
C ARG A 11 1.88 26.66 -11.78
N SER A 12 2.47 25.47 -11.71
CA SER A 12 2.25 24.32 -12.60
C SER A 12 1.35 23.21 -12.01
N GLY A 13 0.84 23.36 -10.78
CA GLY A 13 0.07 22.33 -10.08
C GLY A 13 0.57 22.06 -8.67
N PHE A 14 0.38 20.85 -8.13
CA PHE A 14 0.90 20.50 -6.80
C PHE A 14 2.36 20.06 -6.83
N SER A 15 3.09 20.26 -5.74
CA SER A 15 4.42 19.67 -5.54
C SER A 15 4.37 18.14 -5.66
N LEU A 16 5.50 17.51 -6.01
CA LEU A 16 5.60 16.05 -6.17
C LEU A 16 5.20 15.29 -4.88
N LEU A 17 5.64 15.80 -3.73
CA LEU A 17 5.32 15.19 -2.45
C LEU A 17 3.85 15.37 -2.07
N LEU A 18 3.24 16.52 -2.38
CA LEU A 18 1.82 16.72 -2.12
C LEU A 18 0.95 15.88 -3.06
N SER A 19 1.24 15.89 -4.35
CA SER A 19 0.52 15.09 -5.35
C SER A 19 0.63 13.58 -5.09
N SER A 20 1.78 13.10 -4.65
CA SER A 20 1.93 11.69 -4.24
C SER A 20 1.11 11.36 -3.00
N ARG A 21 1.04 12.26 -2.00
CA ARG A 21 0.13 12.12 -0.84
C ARG A 21 -1.33 12.09 -1.28
N LEU A 22 -1.75 13.00 -2.15
CA LEU A 22 -3.12 13.01 -2.70
C LEU A 22 -3.45 11.71 -3.44
N TYR A 23 -2.52 11.17 -4.22
CA TYR A 23 -2.69 9.86 -4.86
C TYR A 23 -2.84 8.74 -3.82
N LYS A 24 -1.99 8.69 -2.78
CA LYS A 24 -2.11 7.70 -1.68
C LYS A 24 -3.48 7.78 -1.01
N THR A 25 -4.02 8.98 -0.88
CA THR A 25 -5.23 9.24 -0.14
C THR A 25 -6.52 8.99 -0.93
N PHE A 26 -6.59 9.36 -2.21
CA PHE A 26 -7.84 9.35 -2.97
C PHE A 26 -7.90 8.33 -4.10
N VAL A 27 -6.77 8.13 -4.79
CA VAL A 27 -6.73 7.28 -5.99
C VAL A 27 -6.39 5.85 -5.60
N ARG A 28 -5.33 5.68 -4.81
CA ARG A 28 -4.83 4.36 -4.41
C ARG A 28 -5.88 3.49 -3.69
N PRO A 29 -6.72 4.02 -2.78
CA PRO A 29 -7.75 3.21 -2.14
C PRO A 29 -8.76 2.58 -3.11
N LYS A 30 -8.97 3.18 -4.30
CA LYS A 30 -9.83 2.60 -5.34
C LYS A 30 -9.24 1.31 -5.90
N PHE A 31 -7.92 1.21 -6.00
CA PHE A 31 -7.23 -0.03 -6.41
C PHE A 31 -7.13 -1.04 -5.28
N GLU A 32 -7.06 -0.55 -4.04
CA GLU A 32 -6.95 -1.38 -2.85
C GLU A 32 -8.27 -1.99 -2.40
N TYR A 33 -9.38 -1.43 -2.87
CA TYR A 33 -10.72 -1.93 -2.59
C TYR A 33 -10.85 -3.39 -3.04
N GLY A 34 -11.05 -4.30 -2.08
CA GLY A 34 -11.18 -5.73 -2.33
C GLY A 34 -9.86 -6.52 -2.39
N LEU A 35 -8.68 -5.88 -2.45
CA LEU A 35 -7.39 -6.61 -2.51
C LEU A 35 -7.18 -7.55 -1.33
N ALA A 36 -7.72 -7.20 -0.16
CA ALA A 36 -7.56 -8.01 1.04
C ALA A 36 -8.36 -9.33 1.03
N ILE A 37 -9.40 -9.42 0.19
CA ILE A 37 -10.40 -10.50 0.21
C ILE A 37 -10.34 -11.32 -1.10
N CYS A 38 -9.90 -10.72 -2.19
CA CYS A 38 -9.79 -11.35 -3.50
C CYS A 38 -8.49 -12.17 -3.63
N ALA A 39 -8.61 -13.43 -4.07
CA ALA A 39 -7.47 -14.24 -4.47
C ALA A 39 -7.07 -13.87 -5.92
N LEU A 40 -6.15 -12.90 -6.05
CA LEU A 40 -5.70 -12.41 -7.36
C LEU A 40 -4.59 -13.27 -7.95
N LEU A 41 -4.58 -13.37 -9.28
CA LEU A 41 -3.54 -14.04 -10.05
C LEU A 41 -2.35 -13.08 -10.30
N LYS A 42 -1.20 -13.65 -10.66
CA LYS A 42 0.00 -12.88 -11.04
C LYS A 42 -0.28 -11.86 -12.16
N LYS A 43 -1.16 -12.20 -13.11
CA LYS A 43 -1.56 -11.31 -14.22
C LYS A 43 -2.26 -10.04 -13.72
N ASP A 44 -3.12 -10.18 -12.70
CA ASP A 44 -3.86 -9.05 -12.13
C ASP A 44 -2.92 -8.08 -11.44
N TYR A 45 -1.89 -8.59 -10.75
CA TYR A 45 -0.86 -7.76 -10.14
C TYR A 45 -0.04 -6.98 -11.18
N ILE A 46 0.23 -7.56 -12.35
CA ILE A 46 0.92 -6.85 -13.44
C ILE A 46 0.05 -5.68 -13.93
N ILE A 47 -1.26 -5.89 -14.09
CA ILE A 47 -2.19 -4.85 -14.52
C ILE A 47 -2.29 -3.75 -13.46
N LEU A 48 -2.45 -4.11 -12.18
CA LEU A 48 -2.48 -3.15 -11.07
C LEU A 48 -1.19 -2.33 -10.98
N GLU A 49 -0.03 -2.98 -11.17
CA GLU A 49 1.25 -2.29 -11.19
C GLU A 49 1.36 -1.33 -12.38
N TRP A 50 0.87 -1.72 -13.55
CA TRP A 50 0.80 -0.87 -14.73
C TRP A 50 -0.08 0.36 -14.51
N ILE A 51 -1.27 0.19 -13.91
CA ILE A 51 -2.17 1.29 -13.56
C ILE A 51 -1.50 2.25 -12.56
N GLN A 52 -0.86 1.71 -11.50
CA GLN A 52 -0.09 2.53 -10.56
C GLN A 52 1.00 3.33 -11.27
N ASN A 53 1.77 2.72 -12.17
CA ASN A 53 2.81 3.40 -12.93
C ASN A 53 2.25 4.50 -13.84
N LYS A 54 1.10 4.26 -14.47
CA LYS A 54 0.41 5.26 -15.29
C LYS A 54 0.03 6.48 -14.46
N CYS A 55 -0.57 6.28 -13.29
CA CYS A 55 -0.91 7.37 -12.38
C CYS A 55 0.33 8.15 -11.91
N LEU A 56 1.43 7.47 -11.57
CA LEU A 56 2.67 8.13 -11.16
C LEU A 56 3.28 8.98 -12.27
N ARG A 57 3.22 8.53 -13.53
CA ARG A 57 3.69 9.33 -14.68
C ARG A 57 2.81 10.57 -14.89
N MET A 58 1.50 10.43 -14.73
CA MET A 58 0.56 11.55 -14.83
C MET A 58 0.82 12.62 -13.77
N ILE A 59 1.17 12.23 -12.54
CA ILE A 59 1.50 13.17 -11.45
C ILE A 59 2.67 14.09 -11.81
N VAL A 60 3.69 13.55 -12.50
CA VAL A 60 4.91 14.29 -12.84
C VAL A 60 4.82 14.97 -14.22
N GLY A 61 3.81 14.62 -15.02
CA GLY A 61 3.77 14.98 -16.44
C GLY A 61 4.88 14.28 -17.25
N GLY A 62 5.34 13.11 -16.79
CA GLY A 62 6.40 12.35 -17.44
C GLY A 62 5.92 11.63 -18.71
N ASN A 63 6.86 11.25 -19.58
CA ASN A 63 6.57 10.47 -20.78
C ASN A 63 5.98 9.09 -20.38
N ALA A 64 5.14 8.52 -21.25
CA ALA A 64 4.52 7.21 -21.10
C ALA A 64 5.55 6.07 -20.85
N ILE A 65 6.80 6.24 -21.31
CA ILE A 65 7.87 5.23 -21.18
C ILE A 65 8.77 5.51 -19.97
N SER A 66 8.67 6.67 -19.33
CA SER A 66 9.55 7.06 -18.22
C SER A 66 9.50 6.04 -17.07
N SER A 67 10.67 5.75 -16.48
CA SER A 67 10.76 4.88 -15.32
C SER A 67 10.09 5.52 -14.12
N THR A 68 9.23 4.76 -13.45
CA THR A 68 8.57 5.16 -12.21
C THR A 68 9.30 4.66 -10.97
N MET A 69 10.44 3.98 -11.12
CA MET A 69 11.14 3.33 -10.01
C MET A 69 11.67 4.36 -9.01
N VAL A 70 12.33 5.41 -9.51
CA VAL A 70 12.83 6.53 -8.69
C VAL A 70 11.67 7.27 -8.02
N LEU A 71 10.55 7.44 -8.73
CA LEU A 71 9.35 8.09 -8.19
C LEU A 71 8.72 7.29 -7.04
N LYS A 72 8.62 5.97 -7.20
CA LYS A 72 8.17 5.09 -6.13
C LYS A 72 9.11 5.15 -4.93
N HIS A 73 10.40 5.26 -5.19
CA HIS A 73 11.38 5.39 -4.13
C HIS A 73 11.21 6.72 -3.36
N ILE A 74 11.27 7.86 -4.05
CA ILE A 74 11.15 9.21 -3.47
C ILE A 74 9.83 9.38 -2.71
N CYS A 75 8.73 8.89 -3.28
CA CYS A 75 7.39 9.03 -2.68
C CYS A 75 7.01 7.85 -1.77
N ASN A 76 7.96 6.94 -1.52
CA ASN A 76 7.78 5.77 -0.66
C ASN A 76 6.52 4.94 -1.03
N PHE A 77 6.38 4.59 -2.31
CA PHE A 77 5.34 3.69 -2.81
C PHE A 77 5.83 2.24 -2.88
N PRO A 78 5.18 1.30 -2.17
CA PRO A 78 5.42 -0.10 -2.43
C PRO A 78 4.80 -0.52 -3.76
N GLN A 79 5.34 -1.61 -4.34
CA GLN A 79 4.69 -2.32 -5.44
C GLN A 79 3.30 -2.82 -5.01
N MET A 80 2.36 -2.91 -5.94
CA MET A 80 0.98 -3.32 -5.69
C MET A 80 0.89 -4.75 -5.17
N HIS A 81 1.75 -5.66 -5.63
CA HIS A 81 1.82 -7.02 -5.09
C HIS A 81 2.20 -7.00 -3.60
N PHE A 82 3.25 -6.28 -3.22
CA PHE A 82 3.66 -6.17 -1.81
C PHE A 82 2.58 -5.49 -0.96
N ARG A 83 1.92 -4.47 -1.51
CA ARG A 83 0.80 -3.79 -0.85
C ARG A 83 -0.38 -4.72 -0.62
N ALA A 84 -0.76 -5.54 -1.60
CA ALA A 84 -1.83 -6.52 -1.46
C ALA A 84 -1.49 -7.53 -0.37
N ASN A 85 -0.27 -8.04 -0.33
CA ASN A 85 0.15 -8.98 0.72
C ASN A 85 0.01 -8.35 2.11
N ILE A 86 0.37 -7.08 2.32
CA ILE A 86 0.15 -6.39 3.60
C ILE A 86 -1.34 -6.34 3.95
N LEU A 87 -2.20 -6.00 2.97
CA LEU A 87 -3.64 -5.88 3.19
C LEU A 87 -4.26 -7.23 3.52
N ILE A 88 -3.89 -8.29 2.79
CA ILE A 88 -4.35 -9.65 3.05
C ILE A 88 -3.87 -10.12 4.42
N THR A 89 -2.60 -9.91 4.76
CA THR A 89 -2.06 -10.26 6.09
C THR A 89 -2.84 -9.58 7.20
N LYS A 90 -3.13 -8.28 7.08
CA LYS A 90 -3.94 -7.55 8.06
C LYS A 90 -5.35 -8.11 8.18
N PHE A 91 -5.98 -8.42 7.05
CA PHE A 91 -7.30 -9.00 7.02
C PHE A 91 -7.35 -10.39 7.67
N CYS A 92 -6.38 -11.26 7.37
CA CYS A 92 -6.27 -12.58 8.00
C CYS A 92 -6.07 -12.46 9.52
N ILE A 93 -5.19 -11.56 9.97
CA ILE A 93 -4.99 -11.31 11.41
C ILE A 93 -6.29 -10.86 12.08
N GLN A 94 -6.99 -9.91 11.47
CA GLN A 94 -8.28 -9.42 11.98
C GLN A 94 -9.33 -10.53 11.99
N ALA A 95 -9.38 -11.37 10.95
CA ALA A 95 -10.34 -12.46 10.89
C ALA A 95 -10.10 -13.53 11.95
N HIS A 96 -8.84 -13.80 12.29
CA HIS A 96 -8.49 -14.72 13.38
C HIS A 96 -8.78 -14.15 14.77
N SER A 97 -8.80 -12.82 14.93
CA SER A 97 -9.12 -12.18 16.21
C SER A 97 -10.62 -11.88 16.40
N LEU A 98 -11.46 -12.16 15.41
CA LEU A 98 -12.91 -11.98 15.51
C LEU A 98 -13.54 -13.03 16.44
N PRO A 99 -14.60 -12.67 17.19
CA PRO A 99 -15.33 -13.62 18.01
C PRO A 99 -16.07 -14.66 17.15
N SER A 100 -16.29 -15.85 17.71
CA SER A 100 -16.90 -16.99 17.03
C SER A 100 -18.32 -16.75 16.51
N GLY A 101 -19.03 -15.75 17.05
CA GLY A 101 -20.38 -15.36 16.63
C GLY A 101 -20.44 -14.44 15.41
N CYS A 102 -19.32 -14.05 14.80
CA CYS A 102 -19.34 -13.20 13.61
C CYS A 102 -19.73 -13.98 12.34
N LEU A 103 -20.40 -13.33 11.39
CA LEU A 103 -20.74 -13.95 10.10
C LEU A 103 -19.50 -14.56 9.41
N LEU A 104 -18.36 -13.88 9.49
CA LEU A 104 -17.12 -14.34 8.87
C LEU A 104 -16.59 -15.65 9.49
N SER A 105 -16.68 -15.82 10.82
CA SER A 105 -16.30 -17.08 11.47
C SER A 105 -17.25 -18.21 11.10
N PHE A 106 -18.56 -17.94 11.04
CA PHE A 106 -19.54 -18.93 10.59
C PHE A 106 -19.33 -19.36 9.13
N VAL A 107 -19.11 -18.40 8.22
CA VAL A 107 -18.85 -18.68 6.79
C VAL A 107 -17.58 -19.51 6.65
N HIS A 108 -16.54 -19.21 7.42
CA HIS A 108 -15.30 -19.99 7.40
C HIS A 108 -15.50 -21.42 7.90
N GLN A 109 -16.27 -21.60 8.98
CA GLN A 109 -16.54 -22.91 9.58
C GLN A 109 -17.44 -23.79 8.71
N HIS A 110 -18.48 -23.24 8.10
CA HIS A 110 -19.49 -24.01 7.36
C HIS A 110 -19.24 -24.08 5.85
N HIS A 111 -18.50 -23.14 5.26
CA HIS A 111 -18.24 -23.09 3.82
C HIS A 111 -16.75 -22.93 3.49
N PRO A 112 -15.88 -23.87 3.89
CA PRO A 112 -14.43 -23.78 3.65
C PRO A 112 -14.07 -23.74 2.15
N GLN A 113 -14.88 -24.35 1.28
CA GLN A 113 -14.64 -24.40 -0.17
C GLN A 113 -15.01 -23.11 -0.92
N ALA A 114 -16.01 -22.35 -0.44
CA ALA A 114 -16.36 -21.04 -0.99
C ALA A 114 -15.42 -19.94 -0.47
N SER A 115 -14.65 -20.24 0.58
CA SER A 115 -13.80 -19.27 1.23
C SER A 115 -12.49 -19.06 0.47
N THR A 116 -12.30 -17.85 -0.08
CA THR A 116 -10.98 -17.40 -0.60
C THR A 116 -9.92 -17.40 0.51
N PHE A 117 -10.36 -17.45 1.77
CA PHE A 117 -9.54 -17.48 2.99
C PHE A 117 -8.35 -18.44 2.92
N ARG A 118 -8.56 -19.67 2.44
CA ARG A 118 -7.48 -20.66 2.35
C ARG A 118 -6.36 -20.24 1.38
N SER A 119 -6.73 -19.59 0.28
CA SER A 119 -5.77 -19.03 -0.67
C SER A 119 -5.12 -17.75 -0.14
N LEU A 120 -5.80 -17.01 0.73
CA LEU A 120 -5.26 -15.79 1.34
C LEU A 120 -4.28 -16.11 2.48
N THR A 121 -4.46 -17.24 3.18
CA THR A 121 -3.55 -17.66 4.26
C THR A 121 -2.18 -18.10 3.77
N SER A 122 -2.01 -18.42 2.48
CA SER A 122 -0.70 -18.82 1.92
C SER A 122 0.26 -17.65 1.69
N ASN A 123 -0.06 -16.45 2.18
CA ASN A 123 0.78 -15.27 2.00
C ASN A 123 2.09 -15.40 2.78
N PHE A 124 3.23 -15.19 2.09
CA PHE A 124 4.54 -15.26 2.72
C PHE A 124 4.69 -14.27 3.89
N LEU A 125 4.03 -13.11 3.82
CA LEU A 125 4.05 -12.11 4.90
C LEU A 125 3.31 -12.56 6.16
N LEU A 126 2.34 -13.47 6.07
CA LEU A 126 1.73 -14.07 7.25
C LEU A 126 2.72 -15.02 7.93
N HIS A 127 3.38 -15.86 7.14
CA HIS A 127 4.37 -16.82 7.65
C HIS A 127 5.64 -16.16 8.19
N SER A 128 5.98 -14.95 7.73
CA SER A 128 7.17 -14.23 8.22
C SER A 128 6.97 -13.56 9.57
N ILE A 129 5.74 -13.48 10.10
CA ILE A 129 5.45 -12.83 11.38
C ILE A 129 5.96 -13.75 12.50
N PRO A 130 6.91 -13.29 13.33
CA PRO A 130 7.36 -14.07 14.48
C PRO A 130 6.25 -14.19 15.52
N ASN A 131 6.14 -15.36 16.15
CA ASN A 131 5.15 -15.69 17.18
C ASN A 131 5.17 -14.76 18.42
N ASN A 132 6.23 -13.95 18.57
CA ASN A 132 6.41 -12.99 19.66
C ASN A 132 5.75 -11.62 19.40
N ILE A 133 5.29 -11.33 18.17
CA ILE A 133 4.57 -10.09 17.89
C ILE A 133 3.12 -10.24 18.32
N HIS A 134 2.69 -9.40 19.27
CA HIS A 134 1.30 -9.38 19.67
C HIS A 134 0.48 -8.76 18.52
N CYS A 135 -0.27 -9.59 17.79
CA CYS A 135 -1.03 -9.20 16.60
C CYS A 135 -2.07 -8.09 16.81
N THR A 136 -2.44 -7.78 18.06
CA THR A 136 -3.29 -6.61 18.39
C THR A 136 -2.53 -5.28 18.45
N SER A 137 -1.19 -5.31 18.55
CA SER A 137 -0.38 -4.09 18.57
C SER A 137 -0.06 -3.63 17.14
N GLN A 138 -0.82 -2.65 16.65
CA GLN A 138 -0.69 -2.10 15.29
C GLN A 138 0.71 -1.52 15.01
N THR A 139 1.39 -1.03 16.05
CA THR A 139 2.73 -0.45 15.97
C THR A 139 3.82 -1.49 15.73
N GLN A 140 3.75 -2.67 16.36
CA GLN A 140 4.73 -3.73 16.14
C GLN A 140 4.56 -4.38 14.77
N LEU A 141 3.31 -4.58 14.33
CA LEU A 141 3.01 -5.06 12.98
C LEU A 141 3.50 -4.10 11.89
N ALA A 142 3.30 -2.79 12.08
CA ALA A 142 3.82 -1.78 11.14
C ALA A 142 5.34 -1.85 11.02
N LYS A 143 6.06 -1.87 12.15
CA LYS A 143 7.53 -2.02 12.20
C LYS A 143 8.01 -3.31 11.54
N HIS A 144 7.27 -4.42 11.71
CA HIS A 144 7.60 -5.67 11.05
C HIS A 144 7.47 -5.56 9.53
N PHE A 145 6.36 -5.02 9.00
CA PHE A 145 6.20 -4.81 7.56
C PHE A 145 7.26 -3.89 6.98
N GLU A 146 7.64 -2.84 7.70
CA GLU A 146 8.76 -1.96 7.34
C GLU A 146 10.07 -2.73 7.27
N SER A 147 10.38 -3.54 8.28
CA SER A 147 11.61 -4.34 8.31
C SER A 147 11.68 -5.32 7.13
N VAL A 148 10.57 -5.97 6.79
CA VAL A 148 10.50 -6.91 5.66
C VAL A 148 10.65 -6.16 4.34
N ARG A 149 10.00 -5.00 4.20
CA ARG A 149 10.12 -4.15 3.02
C ARG A 149 11.55 -3.66 2.84
N GLN A 150 12.21 -3.24 3.93
CA GLN A 150 13.59 -2.78 3.90
C GLN A 150 14.53 -3.91 3.49
N LYS A 151 14.32 -5.15 3.96
CA LYS A 151 15.10 -6.32 3.52
C LYS A 151 14.96 -6.58 2.01
N LEU A 152 13.72 -6.58 1.50
CA LEU A 152 13.46 -6.74 0.06
C LEU A 152 14.08 -5.60 -0.75
N PHE A 153 14.04 -4.38 -0.23
CA PHE A 153 14.63 -3.21 -0.88
C PHE A 153 16.16 -3.28 -0.88
N ASN A 154 16.79 -3.69 0.22
CA ASN A 154 18.24 -3.87 0.29
C ASN A 154 18.69 -4.93 -0.73
N GLN A 155 17.97 -6.05 -0.85
CA GLN A 155 18.23 -7.06 -1.87
C GLN A 155 18.10 -6.51 -3.29
N PHE A 156 17.08 -5.67 -3.54
CA PHE A 156 16.91 -4.98 -4.81
C PHE A 156 18.03 -3.97 -5.10
N CYS A 157 18.52 -3.24 -4.10
CA CYS A 157 19.65 -2.32 -4.28
C CYS A 157 20.92 -3.06 -4.66
N LEU A 158 21.17 -4.23 -4.09
CA LEU A 158 22.32 -5.07 -4.46
C LEU A 158 22.26 -5.56 -5.91
N SER A 159 21.06 -5.73 -6.46
CA SER A 159 20.88 -6.19 -7.85
C SER A 159 20.85 -5.07 -8.88
N THR A 160 20.75 -3.80 -8.46
CA THR A 160 20.42 -2.68 -9.35
C THR A 160 21.62 -1.78 -9.57
N THR A 161 21.86 -1.37 -10.82
CA THR A 161 22.97 -0.48 -11.20
C THR A 161 22.61 1.01 -11.19
N GLN A 162 21.39 1.37 -10.79
CA GLN A 162 20.87 2.74 -10.87
C GLN A 162 21.36 3.59 -9.67
N VAL A 163 22.32 4.48 -9.95
CA VAL A 163 22.93 5.38 -8.96
C VAL A 163 21.90 6.21 -8.18
N LEU A 164 20.84 6.70 -8.84
CA LEU A 164 19.79 7.50 -8.21
C LEU A 164 19.05 6.76 -7.08
N ILE A 165 18.97 5.43 -7.14
CA ILE A 165 18.32 4.64 -6.08
C ILE A 165 19.21 4.53 -4.85
N HIS A 166 20.54 4.53 -5.03
CA HIS A 166 21.48 4.51 -3.91
C HIS A 166 21.59 5.85 -3.18
N VAL A 167 21.45 6.97 -3.91
CA VAL A 167 21.59 8.33 -3.35
C VAL A 167 20.37 8.73 -2.53
N TYR A 168 19.17 8.41 -3.00
CA TYR A 168 17.96 8.59 -2.22
C TYR A 168 17.82 7.35 -1.34
N CYS A 169 18.32 7.36 -0.11
CA CYS A 169 18.02 6.34 0.90
C CYS A 169 17.07 6.97 1.92
N LEU A 170 15.79 7.04 1.56
CA LEU A 170 14.76 7.57 2.46
C LEU A 170 14.34 6.46 3.42
N VAL A 171 14.32 6.78 4.72
CA VAL A 171 13.68 5.92 5.72
C VAL A 171 12.23 5.69 5.27
N LEU A 172 11.86 4.43 5.08
CA LEU A 172 10.53 4.04 4.63
C LEU A 172 9.51 4.40 5.71
N GLU A 173 8.88 5.57 5.57
CA GLU A 173 7.79 6.02 6.43
C GLU A 173 6.55 5.11 6.32
N VAL A 174 5.76 5.01 7.39
CA VAL A 174 4.49 4.27 7.41
C VAL A 174 3.58 4.81 6.30
N ASP A 175 3.14 3.95 5.38
CA ASP A 175 2.08 4.29 4.43
C ASP A 175 0.83 4.66 5.24
N PRO A 176 0.33 5.92 5.18
CA PRO A 176 -0.82 6.31 5.98
C PRO A 176 -2.02 5.49 5.53
N ILE A 177 -2.42 4.54 6.38
CA ILE A 177 -3.68 3.81 6.21
C ILE A 177 -4.76 4.82 6.56
N LEU A 178 -5.39 5.41 5.54
CA LEU A 178 -6.66 6.15 5.62
C LEU A 178 -6.82 7.11 6.81
N PHE A 179 -5.73 7.70 7.31
CA PHE A 179 -5.81 8.80 8.25
C PHE A 179 -5.57 10.10 7.50
N LEU A 180 -6.61 10.52 6.78
CA LEU A 180 -6.78 11.93 6.46
C LEU A 180 -7.01 12.66 7.80
N PRO A 181 -6.22 13.69 8.15
CA PRO A 181 -6.65 14.72 9.08
C PRO A 181 -7.73 15.56 8.39
N ALA A 182 -8.83 14.90 8.01
CA ALA A 182 -9.97 15.50 7.35
C ALA A 182 -11.23 14.91 7.96
N THR A 183 -12.10 15.81 8.37
CA THR A 183 -13.41 15.54 8.93
C THR A 183 -14.28 14.73 7.94
N ARG A 184 -15.28 14.01 8.44
CA ARG A 184 -16.22 13.23 7.61
C ARG A 184 -16.88 14.10 6.52
N THR A 185 -17.12 15.37 6.83
CA THR A 185 -17.64 16.40 5.92
C THR A 185 -16.69 16.73 4.78
N GLU A 186 -15.39 16.91 5.05
CA GLU A 186 -14.39 17.16 4.00
C GLU A 186 -14.20 15.96 3.09
N ARG A 187 -14.25 14.73 3.64
CA ARG A 187 -14.21 13.50 2.84
C ARG A 187 -15.37 13.41 1.84
N SER A 188 -16.58 13.82 2.24
CA SER A 188 -17.75 13.79 1.34
C SER A 188 -17.66 14.77 0.17
N ARG A 189 -16.93 15.88 0.34
CA ARG A 189 -16.77 16.92 -0.71
C ARG A 189 -15.75 16.53 -1.77
N LEU A 190 -14.78 15.69 -1.44
CA LEU A 190 -13.72 15.23 -2.35
C LEU A 190 -14.12 14.02 -3.20
N ILE A 191 -15.29 13.42 -2.91
CA ILE A 191 -15.83 12.26 -3.63
C ILE A 191 -16.90 12.68 -4.67
N ARG A 192 -17.31 13.95 -4.69
CA ARG A 192 -18.15 14.53 -5.76
C ARG A 192 -17.30 14.92 -6.95
#